data_AF-A0A822CQ33-F1
#
_entry.id   AF-A0A822CQ33-F1
#
_cell.length_a   1.000
_cell.length_b   1.000
_cell.length_c   1.000
_cell.angle_alpha   90.00
_cell.angle_beta   90.00
_cell.angle_gamma   90.00
#
_symmetry.space_group_name_H-M   'P 1'
#
loop_
_entity.id
_entity.type
_entity.pdbx_description
1 polymer ?
#
loop_
_entity_poly.entity_id
_entity_poly.type
_entity_poly.pdbx_seq_one_letter_code
_entity_poly.pdbx_strand_id
1 'polypeptide(L)'
;SVTTSPGGASRIRLLFDPHNPQQLFNELRANPEALQRVRQTDPQLADTVEQNDIDAFVQYLMNRMAPQLMRPPTELDLLDPRIQRRIEESINMENVLDNMEHAYEYAPEFFGNIVMLYINCKINGKPVKAFVDSGAQMTIMSKACAERCGIMRLLDTRFSGIAKGVGTQRILGRIHLAQLEVEKQFLQHH
;
A
#
# COMPACT_ATOMS: atom_id res chain seq x y z
N SER A 1 -14.01 -3.11 42.66
CA SER A 1 -13.76 -3.56 44.06
C SER A 1 -12.30 -3.95 44.19
N VAL A 2 -11.67 -3.53 45.29
CA VAL A 2 -10.34 -3.84 45.86
C VAL A 2 -9.94 -5.32 45.58
N THR A 3 -8.68 -5.74 45.36
CA THR A 3 -7.52 -5.54 46.24
C THR A 3 -6.14 -5.81 45.58
N THR A 4 -5.15 -5.18 46.19
CA THR A 4 -3.70 -5.44 46.17
C THR A 4 -3.31 -6.65 47.04
N SER A 5 -2.20 -7.33 46.71
CA SER A 5 -1.05 -7.71 47.58
C SER A 5 -0.20 -8.82 46.90
N PRO A 6 0.94 -9.26 47.45
CA PRO A 6 2.24 -8.58 47.47
C PRO A 6 3.35 -9.46 46.85
N GLY A 7 4.45 -8.87 46.35
CA GLY A 7 5.56 -9.66 45.81
C GLY A 7 6.77 -8.81 45.48
N GLY A 8 7.55 -8.47 46.50
CA GLY A 8 8.85 -7.84 46.33
C GLY A 8 9.85 -8.77 45.65
N ALA A 9 10.65 -8.19 44.74
CA ALA A 9 12.04 -8.55 44.38
C ALA A 9 12.41 -8.27 42.90
N SER A 10 11.51 -7.75 42.05
CA SER A 10 11.83 -7.56 40.60
C SER A 10 11.66 -6.13 40.07
N ARG A 11 11.42 -5.14 40.94
CA ARG A 11 10.97 -3.79 40.52
C ARG A 11 12.07 -2.80 40.09
N ILE A 12 13.35 -3.18 40.10
CA ILE A 12 14.46 -2.27 39.76
C ILE A 12 14.81 -2.31 38.26
N ARG A 13 14.11 -3.12 37.44
CA ARG A 13 14.33 -3.16 35.97
C ARG A 13 13.42 -2.25 35.15
N LEU A 14 12.49 -1.50 35.77
CA LEU A 14 11.40 -0.83 35.05
C LEU A 14 11.25 0.67 35.30
N LEU A 15 12.26 1.35 35.85
CA LEU A 15 12.16 2.81 36.07
C LEU A 15 12.64 3.65 34.89
N PHE A 16 13.21 3.05 33.86
CA PHE A 16 13.81 3.81 32.77
C PHE A 16 13.36 3.25 31.43
N ASP A 17 12.73 4.10 30.63
CA ASP A 17 12.37 3.79 29.25
C ASP A 17 13.64 3.81 28.38
N PRO A 18 14.12 2.66 27.89
CA PRO A 18 15.33 2.60 27.08
C PRO A 18 15.15 3.23 25.69
N HIS A 19 13.93 3.63 25.32
CA HIS A 19 13.64 4.25 24.04
C HIS A 19 13.94 5.76 23.99
N ASN A 20 14.31 6.39 25.12
CA ASN A 20 14.75 7.79 25.16
C ASN A 20 15.99 7.98 26.08
N PRO A 21 17.19 7.68 25.58
CA PRO A 21 18.42 7.75 26.38
C PRO A 21 18.74 9.19 26.86
N GLN A 22 18.26 10.20 26.14
CA GLN A 22 18.46 11.60 26.50
C GLN A 22 17.60 12.03 27.70
N GLN A 23 16.37 11.52 27.79
CA GLN A 23 15.51 11.74 28.96
C GLN A 23 16.08 11.05 30.20
N LEU A 24 16.51 9.79 30.04
CA LEU A 24 17.17 9.02 31.10
C LEU A 24 18.41 9.74 31.67
N PHE A 25 19.26 10.26 30.79
CA PHE A 25 20.45 11.03 31.19
C PHE A 25 20.08 12.24 32.06
N ASN A 26 19.08 13.01 31.63
CA ASN A 26 18.63 14.19 32.36
C ASN A 26 18.02 13.84 33.73
N GLU A 27 17.28 12.74 33.83
CA GLU A 27 16.68 12.27 35.08
C GLU A 27 17.75 11.79 36.08
N LEU A 28 18.78 11.06 35.62
CA LEU A 28 19.90 10.64 36.47
C LEU A 28 20.72 11.82 36.97
N ARG A 29 20.90 12.85 36.13
CA ARG A 29 21.57 14.09 36.52
C ARG A 29 20.74 14.91 37.52
N ALA A 30 19.42 14.89 37.40
CA ALA A 30 18.51 15.61 38.30
C ALA A 30 18.32 14.92 39.65
N ASN A 31 18.64 13.63 39.78
CA ASN A 31 18.43 12.84 41.00
C ASN A 31 19.75 12.23 41.55
N PRO A 32 20.41 12.87 42.54
CA PRO A 32 21.68 12.42 43.10
C PRO A 32 21.63 11.03 43.75
N GLU A 33 20.51 10.67 44.37
CA GLU A 33 20.33 9.34 44.97
C GLU A 33 20.25 8.25 43.89
N ALA A 34 19.60 8.55 42.77
CA ALA A 34 19.55 7.63 41.64
C ALA A 34 20.93 7.43 41.03
N LEU A 35 21.72 8.51 40.89
CA LEU A 35 23.08 8.44 40.40
C LEU A 35 24.01 7.63 41.33
N GLN A 36 23.88 7.76 42.65
CA GLN A 36 24.64 6.94 43.60
C GLN A 36 24.31 5.45 43.50
N ARG A 37 23.05 5.10 43.26
CA ARG A 37 22.65 3.70 43.01
C ARG A 37 23.24 3.15 41.71
N VAL A 38 23.23 3.96 40.65
CA VAL A 38 23.86 3.60 39.38
C VAL A 38 25.35 3.43 39.58
N ARG A 39 26.03 4.31 40.32
CA ARG A 39 27.46 4.21 40.62
C ARG A 39 27.86 2.94 41.37
N GLN A 40 26.99 2.42 42.23
CA GLN A 40 27.21 1.14 42.91
C GLN A 40 27.03 -0.08 41.99
N THR A 41 26.21 0.05 40.95
CA THR A 41 25.86 -1.06 40.05
C THR A 41 26.70 -1.06 38.77
N ASP A 42 27.01 0.13 38.26
CA ASP A 42 27.66 0.41 37.00
C ASP A 42 28.44 1.74 37.10
N PRO A 43 29.70 1.68 37.56
CA PRO A 43 30.53 2.87 37.74
C PRO A 43 30.79 3.61 36.43
N GLN A 44 30.99 2.88 35.31
CA GLN A 44 31.30 3.48 34.01
C GLN A 44 30.13 4.30 33.46
N LEU A 45 28.90 3.82 33.65
CA LEU A 45 27.71 4.58 33.28
C LEU A 45 27.55 5.85 34.13
N ALA A 46 27.80 5.77 35.45
CA ALA A 46 27.73 6.92 36.34
C ALA A 46 28.76 8.01 35.97
N ASP A 47 29.98 7.61 35.62
CA ASP A 47 31.05 8.52 35.23
C ASP A 47 30.68 9.36 34.00
N THR A 48 30.00 8.78 33.01
CA THR A 48 29.54 9.52 31.81
C THR A 48 28.48 10.59 32.14
N VAL A 49 27.64 10.36 33.17
CA VAL A 49 26.66 11.34 33.65
C VAL A 49 27.34 12.45 34.44
N GLU A 50 28.32 12.12 35.29
CA GLU A 50 29.11 13.10 36.07
C GLU A 50 29.97 14.00 35.17
N GLN A 51 30.49 13.45 34.06
CA GLN A 51 31.28 14.19 33.06
C GLN A 51 30.41 15.02 32.09
N ASN A 52 29.09 14.94 32.23
CA ASN A 52 28.12 15.58 31.35
C ASN A 52 28.29 15.21 29.86
N ASP A 53 28.73 13.98 29.58
CA ASP A 53 28.98 13.47 28.22
C ASP A 53 27.82 12.55 27.79
N ILE A 54 26.86 13.14 27.09
CA ILE A 54 25.67 12.45 26.59
C ILE A 54 26.04 11.47 25.47
N ASP A 55 27.00 11.81 24.62
CA ASP A 55 27.38 10.96 23.49
C ASP A 55 28.04 9.68 23.98
N ALA A 56 28.95 9.77 24.95
CA ALA A 56 29.54 8.60 25.60
C ALA A 56 28.49 7.76 26.35
N PHE A 57 27.52 8.41 27.00
CA PHE A 57 26.41 7.75 27.69
C PHE A 57 25.52 6.95 26.72
N VAL A 58 25.12 7.56 25.60
CA VAL A 58 24.30 6.91 24.56
C VAL A 58 25.07 5.75 23.93
N GLN A 59 26.35 5.95 23.60
CA GLN A 59 27.20 4.91 23.01
C GLN A 59 27.39 3.72 23.95
N TYR A 60 27.61 3.97 25.24
CA TYR A 60 27.73 2.90 26.24
C TYR A 60 26.43 2.09 26.37
N LEU A 61 25.28 2.77 26.45
CA LEU A 61 23.97 2.11 26.47
C LEU A 61 23.72 1.30 25.20
N MET A 62 24.02 1.86 24.02
CA MET A 62 23.88 1.15 22.75
C MET A 62 24.77 -0.10 22.69
N ASN A 63 26.03 -0.01 23.07
CA ASN A 63 26.96 -1.16 23.08
C ASN A 63 26.53 -2.25 24.06
N ARG A 64 25.93 -1.88 25.18
CA ARG A 64 25.39 -2.84 26.16
C ARG A 64 24.10 -3.50 25.69
N MET A 65 23.27 -2.78 24.93
CA MET A 65 21.99 -3.25 24.43
C MET A 65 22.10 -3.99 23.09
N ALA A 66 23.10 -3.70 22.26
CA ALA A 66 23.27 -4.30 20.94
C ALA A 66 23.25 -5.84 20.94
N PRO A 67 23.93 -6.55 21.88
CA PRO A 67 23.86 -8.00 21.95
C PRO A 67 22.45 -8.53 22.31
N GLN A 68 21.67 -7.75 23.06
CA GLN A 68 20.31 -8.12 23.46
C GLN A 68 19.27 -7.83 22.38
N LEU A 69 19.54 -6.87 21.48
CA LEU A 69 18.72 -6.54 20.32
C LEU A 69 18.94 -7.52 19.16
N MET A 70 20.15 -8.09 19.03
CA MET A 70 20.53 -9.03 17.98
C MET A 70 20.25 -10.51 18.33
N ARG A 71 19.76 -10.79 19.55
CA ARG A 71 19.40 -12.17 19.91
C ARG A 71 18.08 -12.56 19.25
N PRO A 72 17.94 -13.79 18.74
CA PRO A 72 16.65 -14.29 18.30
C PRO A 72 15.66 -14.25 19.47
N PRO A 73 14.39 -13.88 19.23
CA PRO A 73 13.38 -13.86 20.29
C PRO A 73 13.24 -15.25 20.90
N THR A 74 13.24 -15.31 22.23
CA THR A 74 13.02 -16.58 22.96
C THR A 74 11.53 -16.90 23.01
N GLU A 75 11.16 -18.16 23.34
CA GLU A 75 9.75 -18.56 23.48
C GLU A 75 8.98 -17.68 24.49
N LEU A 76 9.63 -17.23 25.57
CA LEU A 76 9.02 -16.31 26.54
C LEU A 76 8.87 -14.89 25.99
N ASP A 77 9.77 -14.43 25.13
CA ASP A 77 9.66 -13.11 24.49
C ASP A 77 8.48 -13.06 23.51
N LEU A 78 8.15 -14.18 22.86
CA LEU A 78 6.98 -14.32 21.98
C LEU A 78 5.64 -14.26 22.74
N LEU A 79 5.65 -14.51 24.06
CA LEU A 79 4.49 -14.35 24.92
C LEU A 79 4.30 -12.92 25.43
N ASP A 80 5.25 -12.00 25.17
CA ASP A 80 5.11 -10.58 25.51
C ASP A 80 4.09 -9.92 24.57
N PRO A 81 2.99 -9.34 25.08
CA PRO A 81 1.97 -8.68 24.27
C PRO A 81 2.50 -7.59 23.33
N ARG A 82 3.64 -6.95 23.66
CA ARG A 82 4.26 -5.93 22.82
C ARG A 82 4.95 -6.52 21.60
N ILE A 83 5.59 -7.68 21.77
CA ILE A 83 6.23 -8.41 20.66
C ILE A 83 5.15 -9.01 19.77
N GLN A 84 4.11 -9.60 20.36
CA GLN A 84 2.98 -10.13 19.62
C GLN A 84 2.28 -9.06 18.76
N ARG A 85 2.12 -7.84 19.28
CA ARG A 85 1.57 -6.71 18.50
C ARG A 85 2.44 -6.34 17.30
N ARG A 86 3.76 -6.32 17.45
CA ARG A 86 4.68 -6.05 16.34
C ARG A 86 4.65 -7.15 15.28
N ILE A 87 4.54 -8.40 15.71
CA ILE A 87 4.40 -9.55 14.81
C ILE A 87 3.07 -9.44 14.05
N GLU A 88 1.98 -9.13 14.74
CA GLU A 88 0.65 -8.93 14.14
C GLU A 88 0.66 -7.78 13.12
N GLU A 89 1.27 -6.64 13.46
CA GLU A 89 1.43 -5.51 12.53
C GLU A 89 2.25 -5.92 11.29
N SER A 90 3.32 -6.69 11.45
CA SER A 90 4.14 -7.18 10.34
C SER A 90 3.37 -8.12 9.43
N ILE A 91 2.65 -9.10 10.00
CA ILE A 91 1.83 -10.06 9.23
C ILE A 91 0.71 -9.31 8.50
N ASN A 92 0.07 -8.35 9.17
CA ASN A 92 -0.97 -7.55 8.54
C ASN A 92 -0.42 -6.74 7.36
N MET A 93 0.77 -6.15 7.50
CA MET A 93 1.42 -5.42 6.42
C MET A 93 1.79 -6.34 5.24
N GLU A 94 2.33 -7.53 5.52
CA GLU A 94 2.63 -8.55 4.51
C GLU A 94 1.38 -8.95 3.74
N ASN A 95 0.28 -9.27 4.43
CA ASN A 95 -1.00 -9.58 3.79
C ASN A 95 -1.54 -8.43 2.92
N VAL A 96 -1.37 -7.19 3.37
CA VAL A 96 -1.78 -6.01 2.59
C VAL A 96 -0.93 -5.86 1.33
N LEU A 97 0.39 -6.10 1.42
CA LEU A 97 1.31 -6.06 0.29
C LEU A 97 1.02 -7.16 -0.72
N ASP A 98 0.82 -8.40 -0.26
CA ASP A 98 0.46 -9.54 -1.11
C ASP A 98 -0.86 -9.28 -1.85
N ASN A 99 -1.87 -8.78 -1.13
CA ASN A 99 -3.14 -8.40 -1.75
C ASN A 99 -2.97 -7.26 -2.77
N MET A 100 -2.10 -6.28 -2.48
CA MET A 100 -1.79 -5.20 -3.41
C MET A 100 -1.07 -5.73 -4.65
N GLU A 101 -0.10 -6.63 -4.51
CA GLU A 101 0.62 -7.27 -5.61
C GLU A 101 -0.36 -8.04 -6.51
N HIS A 102 -1.24 -8.85 -5.92
CA HIS A 102 -2.32 -9.49 -6.67
C HIS A 102 -3.23 -8.50 -7.39
N ALA A 103 -3.57 -7.38 -6.75
CA ALA A 103 -4.37 -6.35 -7.38
C ALA A 103 -3.61 -5.68 -8.55
N TYR A 104 -2.30 -5.53 -8.48
CA TYR A 104 -1.48 -5.07 -9.62
C TYR A 104 -1.46 -6.08 -10.78
N GLU A 105 -1.37 -7.38 -10.49
CA GLU A 105 -1.36 -8.43 -11.52
C GLU A 105 -2.71 -8.57 -12.23
N TYR A 106 -3.80 -8.59 -11.47
CA TYR A 106 -5.12 -8.96 -11.99
C TYR A 106 -6.03 -7.77 -12.27
N ALA A 107 -5.76 -6.61 -11.67
CA ALA A 107 -6.57 -5.41 -11.84
C ALA A 107 -5.72 -4.12 -11.76
N PRO A 108 -4.71 -3.96 -12.66
CA PRO A 108 -3.83 -2.79 -12.68
C PRO A 108 -4.59 -1.46 -12.85
N GLU A 109 -5.81 -1.55 -13.39
CA GLU A 109 -6.78 -0.48 -13.56
C GLU A 109 -7.22 0.22 -12.25
N PHE A 110 -7.07 -0.40 -11.07
CA PHE A 110 -7.29 0.26 -9.78
C PHE A 110 -6.19 1.27 -9.41
N PHE A 111 -4.99 1.12 -9.97
CA PHE A 111 -3.80 1.89 -9.57
C PHE A 111 -3.38 2.95 -10.60
N GLY A 112 -4.04 3.00 -11.77
CA GLY A 112 -3.71 3.91 -12.85
C GLY A 112 -4.91 4.72 -13.36
N ASN A 113 -4.64 5.88 -13.95
CA ASN A 113 -5.63 6.63 -14.70
C ASN A 113 -5.92 5.89 -16.01
N ILE A 114 -7.06 5.22 -16.11
CA ILE A 114 -7.49 4.54 -17.34
C ILE A 114 -7.84 5.61 -18.39
N VAL A 115 -6.97 5.79 -19.37
CA VAL A 115 -7.27 6.65 -20.53
C VAL A 115 -8.11 5.85 -21.51
N MET A 116 -9.33 6.32 -21.77
CA MET A 116 -10.20 5.72 -22.79
C MET A 116 -9.59 5.92 -24.18
N LEU A 117 -9.32 4.83 -24.88
CA LEU A 117 -8.68 4.86 -26.19
C LEU A 117 -9.70 5.22 -27.28
N TYR A 118 -9.38 6.23 -28.09
CA TYR A 118 -10.18 6.63 -29.23
C TYR A 118 -9.30 6.80 -30.47
N ILE A 119 -9.80 6.32 -31.61
CA ILE A 119 -9.18 6.52 -32.92
C ILE A 119 -10.09 7.34 -33.82
N ASN A 120 -9.50 8.24 -34.60
CA ASN A 120 -10.21 8.93 -35.68
C ASN A 120 -10.23 8.01 -36.90
N CYS A 121 -11.42 7.79 -37.45
CA CYS A 121 -11.62 6.97 -38.62
C CYS A 121 -12.68 7.58 -39.54
N LYS A 122 -12.81 7.04 -40.74
CA LYS A 122 -13.86 7.39 -41.68
C LYS A 122 -14.62 6.14 -42.10
N ILE A 123 -15.93 6.27 -42.25
CA ILE A 123 -16.81 5.23 -42.78
C ILE A 123 -17.59 5.86 -43.92
N ASN A 124 -17.46 5.31 -45.13
CA ASN A 124 -18.08 5.88 -46.33
C ASN A 124 -17.74 7.39 -46.51
N GLY A 125 -16.48 7.74 -46.23
CA GLY A 125 -15.96 9.12 -46.29
C GLY A 125 -16.42 10.07 -45.18
N LYS A 126 -17.22 9.60 -44.20
CA LYS A 126 -17.70 10.42 -43.08
C LYS A 126 -16.84 10.20 -41.83
N PRO A 127 -16.38 11.26 -41.14
CA PRO A 127 -15.53 11.12 -39.96
C PRO A 127 -16.30 10.56 -38.74
N VAL A 128 -15.67 9.60 -38.07
CA VAL A 128 -16.17 8.90 -36.89
C VAL A 128 -15.04 8.82 -35.86
N LYS A 129 -15.38 8.97 -34.58
CA LYS A 129 -14.46 8.71 -33.48
C LYS A 129 -14.84 7.36 -32.87
N ALA A 130 -13.99 6.35 -33.04
CA ALA A 130 -14.25 5.00 -32.54
C ALA A 130 -13.61 4.84 -31.16
N PHE A 131 -14.40 4.34 -30.20
CA PHE A 131 -13.91 3.88 -28.91
C PHE A 131 -13.28 2.49 -29.10
N VAL A 132 -12.08 2.29 -28.55
CA VAL A 132 -11.36 1.02 -28.64
C VAL A 132 -11.51 0.29 -27.31
N ASP A 133 -12.17 -0.87 -27.38
CA ASP A 133 -12.45 -1.73 -26.23
C ASP A 133 -12.09 -3.17 -26.60
N SER A 134 -11.01 -3.70 -26.01
CA SER A 134 -10.60 -5.08 -26.19
C SER A 134 -11.47 -6.08 -25.42
N GLY A 135 -12.26 -5.61 -24.44
CA GLY A 135 -13.18 -6.43 -23.65
C GLY A 135 -14.52 -6.67 -24.33
N ALA A 136 -14.85 -5.92 -25.39
CA ALA A 136 -16.10 -6.08 -26.13
C ALA A 136 -16.03 -7.25 -27.12
N GLN A 137 -16.94 -8.22 -26.99
CA GLN A 137 -17.04 -9.35 -27.92
C GLN A 137 -17.46 -8.93 -29.34
N MET A 138 -18.17 -7.80 -29.47
CA MET A 138 -18.68 -7.30 -30.75
C MET A 138 -18.45 -5.79 -30.88
N THR A 139 -18.10 -5.35 -32.09
CA THR A 139 -18.10 -3.93 -32.44
C THR A 139 -19.54 -3.43 -32.60
N ILE A 140 -19.87 -2.32 -31.94
CA ILE A 140 -21.21 -1.74 -31.96
C ILE A 140 -21.16 -0.36 -32.61
N MET A 141 -22.20 -0.04 -33.39
CA MET A 141 -22.43 1.28 -33.96
C MET A 141 -23.84 1.75 -33.64
N SER A 142 -24.00 3.02 -33.27
CA SER A 142 -25.32 3.60 -33.05
C SER A 142 -26.08 3.79 -34.37
N LYS A 143 -27.42 3.72 -34.31
CA LYS A 143 -28.29 3.99 -35.46
C LYS A 143 -27.98 5.35 -36.12
N ALA A 144 -27.85 6.40 -35.30
CA ALA A 144 -27.55 7.74 -35.78
C ALA A 144 -26.20 7.82 -36.51
N CYS A 145 -25.19 7.06 -36.05
CA CYS A 145 -23.91 6.99 -36.75
C CYS A 145 -24.04 6.28 -38.10
N ALA A 146 -24.77 5.15 -38.16
CA ALA A 146 -25.03 4.42 -39.40
C ALA A 146 -25.83 5.25 -40.43
N GLU A 147 -26.82 6.02 -39.97
CA GLU A 147 -27.58 6.98 -40.79
C GLU A 147 -26.68 8.09 -41.33
N ARG A 148 -25.86 8.71 -40.47
CA ARG A 148 -24.92 9.78 -40.85
C ARG A 148 -23.86 9.29 -41.84
N CYS A 149 -23.40 8.05 -41.69
CA CYS A 149 -22.47 7.40 -42.62
C CYS A 149 -23.17 6.90 -43.91
N GLY A 150 -24.50 6.94 -43.97
CA GLY A 150 -25.29 6.51 -45.12
C GLY A 150 -25.30 4.99 -45.35
N ILE A 151 -24.92 4.19 -44.36
CA ILE A 151 -24.77 2.73 -44.50
C ILE A 151 -25.98 1.93 -44.01
N MET A 152 -27.09 2.59 -43.67
CA MET A 152 -28.33 1.93 -43.25
C MET A 152 -28.86 0.90 -44.26
N ARG A 153 -28.59 1.09 -45.56
CA ARG A 153 -28.93 0.14 -46.63
C ARG A 153 -28.25 -1.24 -46.49
N LEU A 154 -27.18 -1.34 -45.69
CA LEU A 154 -26.44 -2.57 -45.43
C LEU A 154 -26.94 -3.31 -44.18
N LEU A 155 -27.93 -2.76 -43.48
CA LEU A 155 -28.45 -3.33 -42.24
C LEU A 155 -29.32 -4.56 -42.53
N ASP A 156 -28.86 -5.72 -42.08
CA ASP A 156 -29.64 -6.96 -42.09
C ASP A 156 -30.46 -7.09 -40.79
N THR A 157 -31.76 -6.83 -40.88
CA THR A 157 -32.69 -6.84 -39.74
C THR A 157 -33.03 -8.24 -39.24
N ARG A 158 -32.67 -9.30 -39.98
CA ARG A 158 -32.84 -10.69 -39.52
C ARG A 158 -31.96 -11.01 -38.31
N PHE A 159 -30.90 -10.22 -38.11
CA PHE A 159 -30.01 -10.27 -36.94
C PHE A 159 -30.40 -9.26 -35.87
N SER A 160 -31.65 -8.80 -35.86
CA SER A 160 -32.17 -7.97 -34.78
C SER A 160 -32.34 -8.80 -33.50
N GLY A 161 -32.26 -8.14 -32.34
CA GLY A 161 -32.29 -8.83 -31.06
C GLY A 161 -32.13 -7.88 -29.89
N ILE A 162 -31.76 -8.45 -28.74
CA ILE A 162 -31.50 -7.71 -27.51
C ILE A 162 -30.08 -8.05 -27.07
N ALA A 163 -29.23 -7.04 -26.97
CA ALA A 163 -27.90 -7.18 -26.38
C ALA A 163 -28.03 -7.04 -24.86
N LYS A 164 -27.52 -8.03 -24.13
CA LYS A 164 -27.44 -8.05 -22.67
C LYS A 164 -25.97 -7.82 -22.27
N GLY A 165 -25.72 -6.76 -21.50
CA GLY A 165 -24.41 -6.37 -20.99
C GLY A 165 -24.61 -5.34 -19.87
N VAL A 166 -23.83 -4.25 -19.86
CA VAL A 166 -24.08 -3.08 -18.99
C VAL A 166 -25.34 -2.33 -19.51
N GLY A 167 -26.51 -2.89 -19.21
CA GLY A 167 -27.81 -2.43 -19.71
C GLY A 167 -28.43 -3.34 -20.78
N THR A 168 -29.73 -3.13 -21.04
CA THR A 168 -30.49 -3.83 -22.09
C THR A 168 -30.68 -2.88 -23.27
N GLN A 169 -30.05 -3.16 -24.41
CA GLN A 169 -30.24 -2.36 -25.62
C GLN A 169 -30.77 -3.22 -26.77
N ARG A 170 -31.66 -2.63 -27.57
CA ARG A 170 -32.21 -3.28 -28.77
C ARG A 170 -31.20 -3.20 -29.91
N ILE A 171 -30.82 -4.35 -30.45
CA ILE A 171 -30.03 -4.48 -31.67
C ILE A 171 -30.98 -4.40 -32.87
N LEU A 172 -30.79 -3.41 -33.74
CA LEU A 172 -31.63 -3.19 -34.92
C LEU A 172 -31.35 -4.19 -36.04
N GLY A 173 -30.14 -4.76 -36.08
CA GLY A 173 -29.67 -5.68 -37.11
C GLY A 173 -28.15 -5.71 -37.15
N ARG A 174 -27.58 -6.35 -38.20
CA ARG A 174 -26.14 -6.47 -38.40
C ARG A 174 -25.73 -5.92 -39.76
N ILE A 175 -24.64 -5.15 -39.79
CA ILE A 175 -23.92 -4.82 -41.03
C ILE A 175 -22.79 -5.83 -41.15
N HIS A 176 -22.87 -6.72 -42.14
CA HIS A 176 -21.91 -7.83 -42.28
C HIS A 176 -20.53 -7.35 -42.72
N LEU A 177 -20.47 -6.31 -43.55
CA LEU A 177 -19.23 -5.72 -44.05
C LEU A 177 -19.42 -4.22 -44.30
N ALA A 178 -18.51 -3.42 -43.76
CA ALA A 178 -18.36 -2.00 -44.09
C ALA A 178 -16.87 -1.65 -44.03
N GLN A 179 -16.40 -0.84 -44.97
CA GLN A 179 -15.01 -0.39 -44.97
C GLN A 179 -14.81 0.72 -43.93
N LEU A 180 -13.80 0.52 -43.09
CA LEU A 180 -13.33 1.48 -42.11
C LEU A 180 -11.96 1.99 -42.56
N GLU A 181 -11.84 3.28 -42.80
CA GLU A 181 -10.57 3.93 -43.09
C GLU A 181 -10.01 4.51 -41.79
N VAL A 182 -8.78 4.14 -41.45
CA VAL A 182 -8.05 4.64 -40.28
C VAL A 182 -6.85 5.44 -40.81
N GLU A 183 -6.73 6.71 -40.43
CA GLU A 183 -5.58 7.51 -40.86
C GLU A 183 -4.29 7.07 -40.14
N LYS A 184 -3.14 7.24 -40.79
CA LYS A 184 -1.82 6.90 -40.21
C LYS A 184 -1.46 7.90 -39.09
N GLN A 185 -1.77 7.56 -37.85
CA GLN A 185 -1.20 8.28 -36.70
C GLN A 185 0.29 7.94 -36.57
N PHE A 186 1.16 8.92 -36.79
CA PHE A 186 2.56 8.86 -36.40
C PHE A 186 2.66 9.26 -34.93
N LEU A 187 2.93 8.30 -34.05
CA LEU A 187 3.26 8.57 -32.66
C LEU A 187 4.76 8.88 -32.58
N GLN A 188 5.13 10.12 -32.30
CA GLN A 188 6.49 10.42 -31.85
C GLN A 188 6.61 9.99 -30.39
N HIS A 189 7.53 9.06 -30.12
CA HIS A 189 7.94 8.68 -28.78
C HIS A 189 9.29 9.34 -28.47
N HIS A 190 9.39 10.00 -27.31
CA HIS A 190 10.64 10.46 -26.70
C HIS A 190 11.21 9.40 -25.76
#